data_AF-A0A401RRY4-F1
#
_entry.id   AF-A0A401RRY4-F1
#
_cell.length_a   1.000
_cell.length_b   1.000
_cell.length_c   1.000
_cell.angle_alpha   90.00
_cell.angle_beta   90.00
_cell.angle_gamma   90.00
#
_symmetry.space_group_name_H-M   'P 1'
#
loop_
_entity.id
_entity.type
_entity.pdbx_description
1 polymer ?
#
loop_
_entity_poly.entity_id
_entity_poly.type
_entity_poly.pdbx_seq_one_letter_code
_entity_poly.pdbx_strand_id
1 'polypeptide(L)'
;MPELILRNSSTLKQQLQKTLAEISDLQVNVDSVKNSSQEVRTEITQKFTAMVKLIEGAHKEAIAQINNDEQVTLGQAKSMRTQLQQRCTELSVSEDQLRSLLKINDNLIFLQHLRSELQYSLALEIENPNILPSLGYKKLVTPSIMEAPQSGRRMELLRYAESLRFDVRSAHCLLTFYNHYQTVSSLMELKYPDDPLRFNVQPQILCENRWFNIKRYYCEVEVWERWANEYRFLSTIKEQNGSWGF
;
A
#
# COMPACT_ATOMS: atom_id res chain seq x y z
N MET A 1 79.69 18.13 -33.35
CA MET A 1 79.45 16.92 -32.50
C MET A 1 79.03 17.27 -31.06
N PRO A 2 79.70 18.17 -30.31
CA PRO A 2 79.31 18.50 -28.93
C PRO A 2 77.94 19.17 -28.78
N GLU A 3 77.59 20.08 -29.70
CA GLU A 3 76.30 20.79 -29.64
C GLU A 3 75.08 19.88 -29.82
N LEU A 4 75.19 18.86 -30.67
CA LEU A 4 74.14 17.85 -30.88
C LEU A 4 73.88 17.06 -29.59
N ILE A 5 74.93 16.72 -28.85
CA ILE A 5 74.83 16.02 -27.56
C ILE A 5 74.20 16.93 -26.50
N LEU A 6 74.59 18.20 -26.44
CA LEU A 6 74.01 19.18 -25.52
C LEU A 6 72.52 19.39 -25.78
N ARG A 7 72.13 19.55 -27.06
CA ARG A 7 70.74 19.72 -27.48
C ARG A 7 69.91 18.49 -27.11
N ASN A 8 70.39 17.29 -27.43
CA ASN A 8 69.68 16.05 -27.08
C ASN A 8 69.55 15.87 -25.55
N SER A 9 70.59 16.22 -24.78
CA SER A 9 70.55 16.19 -23.31
C SER A 9 69.48 17.14 -22.75
N SER A 10 69.34 18.34 -23.32
CA SER A 10 68.30 19.28 -22.91
C SER A 10 66.88 18.79 -23.22
N THR A 11 66.67 18.17 -24.39
CA THR A 11 65.38 17.58 -24.78
C THR A 11 64.98 16.44 -23.85
N LEU A 12 65.93 15.55 -23.52
CA LEU A 12 65.69 14.46 -22.58
C LEU A 12 65.33 14.96 -21.18
N LYS A 13 65.97 16.02 -20.69
CA LYS A 13 65.61 16.63 -19.39
C LYS A 13 64.18 17.18 -19.39
N GLN A 14 63.76 17.85 -20.48
CA GLN A 14 62.38 18.34 -20.60
C GLN A 14 61.36 17.20 -20.64
N GLN A 15 61.63 16.15 -21.42
CA GLN A 15 60.76 14.97 -21.47
C GLN A 15 60.64 14.30 -20.11
N LEU A 16 61.76 14.13 -19.39
CA LEU A 16 61.76 13.57 -18.04
C LEU A 16 60.88 14.38 -17.08
N GLN A 17 61.02 15.71 -17.08
CA GLN A 17 60.19 16.58 -16.24
C GLN A 17 58.71 16.47 -16.60
N LYS A 18 58.37 16.45 -17.89
CA LYS A 18 57.00 16.28 -18.36
C LYS A 18 56.41 14.93 -17.94
N THR A 19 57.15 13.83 -18.11
CA THR A 19 56.71 12.50 -17.68
C THR A 19 56.52 12.43 -16.16
N LEU A 20 57.39 13.06 -15.37
CA LEU A 20 57.22 13.13 -13.92
C LEU A 20 55.95 13.90 -13.50
N ALA A 21 55.64 14.99 -14.20
CA ALA A 21 54.39 15.73 -13.98
C ALA A 21 53.16 14.88 -14.33
N GLU A 22 53.17 14.20 -15.49
CA GLU A 22 52.08 13.30 -15.89
C GLU A 22 51.89 12.14 -14.90
N ILE A 23 52.98 11.58 -14.35
CA ILE A 23 52.90 10.55 -13.30
C ILE A 23 52.23 11.11 -12.04
N SER A 24 52.59 12.33 -11.62
CA SER A 24 51.97 12.99 -10.47
C SER A 24 50.48 13.23 -10.68
N ASP A 25 50.09 13.72 -11.86
CA ASP A 25 48.68 13.95 -12.21
C ASP A 25 47.88 12.64 -12.25
N LEU A 26 48.47 11.57 -12.79
CA LEU A 26 47.87 10.24 -12.79
C LEU A 26 47.66 9.71 -11.37
N GLN A 27 48.61 9.94 -10.46
CA GLN A 27 48.47 9.53 -9.06
C GLN A 27 47.28 10.22 -8.38
N VAL A 28 47.13 11.54 -8.57
CA VAL A 28 45.99 12.31 -8.05
C VAL A 28 44.67 11.76 -8.60
N ASN A 29 44.61 11.45 -9.90
CA ASN A 29 43.42 10.87 -10.51
C ASN A 29 43.10 9.49 -9.96
N VAL A 30 44.09 8.63 -9.75
CA VAL A 30 43.91 7.29 -9.14
C VAL A 30 43.35 7.42 -7.73
N ASP A 31 43.88 8.33 -6.92
CA ASP A 31 43.38 8.57 -5.56
C ASP A 31 41.96 9.11 -5.57
N SER A 32 41.63 10.03 -6.48
CA SER A 32 40.28 10.55 -6.66
C SER A 32 39.27 9.45 -7.04
N VAL A 33 39.62 8.55 -7.97
CA VAL A 33 38.79 7.40 -8.35
C VAL A 33 38.60 6.44 -7.18
N LYS A 34 39.66 6.21 -6.39
CA LYS A 34 39.59 5.33 -5.21
C LYS A 34 38.66 5.91 -4.14
N ASN A 35 38.77 7.21 -3.86
CA ASN A 35 37.94 7.89 -2.87
C ASN A 35 36.47 7.92 -3.29
N SER A 36 36.17 8.35 -4.53
CA SER A 36 34.80 8.35 -5.06
C SER A 36 34.18 6.95 -5.09
N SER A 37 34.94 5.93 -5.49
CA SER A 37 34.47 4.54 -5.43
C SER A 37 34.14 4.09 -3.99
N GLN A 38 34.93 4.52 -3.01
CA GLN A 38 34.70 4.20 -1.61
C GLN A 38 33.47 4.92 -1.03
N GLU A 39 33.24 6.17 -1.43
CA GLU A 39 32.03 6.92 -1.06
C GLU A 39 30.78 6.21 -1.57
N VAL A 40 30.75 5.84 -2.86
CA VAL A 40 29.62 5.11 -3.46
C VAL A 40 29.39 3.76 -2.77
N ARG A 41 30.45 2.99 -2.47
CA ARG A 41 30.33 1.74 -1.71
C ARG A 41 29.73 1.96 -0.33
N THR A 42 30.15 3.02 0.35
CA THR A 42 29.64 3.39 1.67
C THR A 42 28.15 3.72 1.60
N GLU A 43 27.75 4.56 0.64
CA GLU A 43 26.36 4.96 0.46
C GLU A 43 25.45 3.77 0.15
N ILE A 44 25.88 2.89 -0.77
CA ILE A 44 25.16 1.65 -1.10
C ILE A 44 25.02 0.78 0.15
N THR A 45 26.13 0.53 0.86
CA THR A 45 26.13 -0.32 2.07
C THR A 45 25.18 0.23 3.13
N GLN A 46 25.18 1.55 3.35
CA GLN A 46 24.29 2.20 4.31
C GLN A 46 22.83 2.04 3.90
N LYS A 47 22.48 2.28 2.63
CA LYS A 47 21.12 2.13 2.10
C LYS A 47 20.60 0.70 2.25
N PHE A 48 21.40 -0.29 1.86
CA PHE A 48 21.01 -1.71 2.00
C PHE A 48 20.89 -2.13 3.47
N THR A 49 21.80 -1.67 4.33
CA THR A 49 21.73 -1.94 5.78
C THR A 49 20.45 -1.37 6.39
N ALA A 50 20.06 -0.14 6.01
CA ALA A 50 18.81 0.46 6.46
C ALA A 50 17.58 -0.35 5.99
N MET A 51 17.58 -0.79 4.73
CA MET A 51 16.50 -1.62 4.18
C MET A 51 16.36 -2.94 4.92
N VAL A 52 17.46 -3.65 5.19
CA VAL A 52 17.46 -4.90 5.97
C VAL A 52 16.85 -4.67 7.35
N LYS A 53 17.26 -3.62 8.07
CA LYS A 53 16.70 -3.30 9.39
C LYS A 53 15.20 -3.03 9.35
N LEU A 54 14.70 -2.33 8.32
CA LEU A 54 13.27 -2.07 8.15
C LEU A 54 12.49 -3.36 7.90
N ILE A 55 13.01 -4.25 7.04
CA ILE A 55 12.41 -5.55 6.75
C ILE A 55 12.36 -6.41 8.02
N GLU A 56 13.47 -6.51 8.75
CA GLU A 56 13.55 -7.27 10.00
C GLU A 56 12.58 -6.72 11.06
N GLY A 57 12.46 -5.40 11.17
CA GLY A 57 11.50 -4.73 12.05
C GLY A 57 10.05 -5.08 11.70
N ALA A 58 9.67 -4.93 10.43
CA ALA A 58 8.32 -5.24 9.95
C ALA A 58 7.98 -6.73 10.12
N HIS A 59 8.95 -7.62 9.87
CA HIS A 59 8.80 -9.06 10.10
C HIS A 59 8.54 -9.35 11.58
N LYS A 60 9.32 -8.77 12.48
CA LYS A 60 9.15 -8.94 13.94
C LYS A 60 7.79 -8.45 14.42
N GLU A 61 7.34 -7.31 13.92
CA GLU A 61 6.04 -6.73 14.26
C GLU A 61 4.87 -7.60 13.78
N ALA A 62 4.93 -8.09 12.53
CA ALA A 62 3.90 -8.97 11.98
C ALA A 62 3.75 -10.27 12.79
N ILE A 63 4.87 -10.90 13.18
CA ILE A 63 4.83 -12.09 14.03
C ILE A 63 4.29 -11.77 15.43
N ALA A 64 4.65 -10.63 16.01
CA ALA A 64 4.14 -10.22 17.32
C ALA A 64 2.62 -10.02 17.30
N GLN A 65 2.09 -9.42 16.23
CA GLN A 65 0.65 -9.24 16.07
C GLN A 65 -0.09 -10.59 15.95
N ILE A 66 0.43 -11.51 15.13
CA ILE A 66 -0.14 -12.87 15.00
C ILE A 66 -0.20 -13.56 16.37
N ASN A 67 0.90 -13.54 17.12
CA ASN A 67 0.96 -14.17 18.44
C ASN A 67 -0.03 -13.53 19.42
N ASN A 68 -0.20 -12.21 19.39
CA ASN A 68 -1.15 -11.51 20.24
C ASN A 68 -2.60 -11.90 19.91
N ASP A 69 -2.96 -11.90 18.63
CA ASP A 69 -4.30 -12.28 18.16
C ASP A 69 -4.61 -13.74 18.51
N GLU A 70 -3.62 -14.63 18.37
CA GLU A 70 -3.71 -16.03 18.80
C GLU A 70 -3.97 -16.12 20.30
N GLN A 71 -3.20 -15.41 21.14
CA GLN A 71 -3.38 -15.47 22.59
C GLN A 71 -4.74 -14.94 23.05
N VAL A 72 -5.23 -13.85 22.46
CA VAL A 72 -6.57 -13.32 22.76
C VAL A 72 -7.64 -14.35 22.40
N THR A 73 -7.55 -14.93 21.20
CA THR A 73 -8.51 -15.94 20.72
C THR A 73 -8.48 -17.20 21.59
N LEU A 74 -7.29 -17.68 21.95
CA LEU A 74 -7.12 -18.83 22.84
C LEU A 74 -7.64 -18.53 24.25
N GLY A 75 -7.46 -17.30 24.75
CA GLY A 75 -8.01 -16.87 26.04
C GLY A 75 -9.53 -16.93 26.06
N GLN A 76 -10.18 -16.41 25.03
CA GLN A 76 -11.64 -16.48 24.86
C GLN A 76 -12.14 -17.93 24.79
N ALA A 77 -11.50 -18.75 23.96
CA ALA A 77 -11.86 -20.17 23.82
C ALA A 77 -11.70 -20.94 25.14
N LYS A 78 -10.63 -20.66 25.91
CA LYS A 78 -10.42 -21.27 27.23
C LYS A 78 -11.51 -20.87 28.22
N SER A 79 -11.87 -19.59 28.28
CA SER A 79 -12.92 -19.09 29.17
C SER A 79 -14.27 -19.75 28.85
N MET A 80 -14.64 -19.80 27.57
CA MET A 80 -15.88 -20.45 27.13
C MET A 80 -15.88 -21.95 27.45
N ARG A 81 -14.75 -22.64 27.24
CA ARG A 81 -14.61 -24.06 27.62
C ARG A 81 -14.86 -24.26 29.11
N THR A 82 -14.28 -23.41 29.97
CA THR A 82 -14.48 -23.50 31.41
C THR A 82 -15.95 -23.29 31.79
N GLN A 83 -16.63 -22.32 31.18
CA GLN A 83 -18.06 -22.10 31.40
C GLN A 83 -18.91 -23.31 30.97
N LEU A 84 -18.63 -23.88 29.80
CA LEU A 84 -19.33 -25.08 29.32
C LEU A 84 -19.05 -26.30 30.20
N GLN A 85 -17.82 -26.50 30.67
CA GLN A 85 -17.47 -27.57 31.59
C GLN A 85 -18.22 -27.44 32.93
N GLN A 86 -18.27 -26.23 33.49
CA GLN A 86 -19.03 -25.97 34.70
C GLN A 86 -20.52 -26.26 34.50
N ARG A 87 -21.11 -25.81 33.39
CA ARG A 87 -22.51 -26.11 33.08
C ARG A 87 -22.79 -27.60 32.93
N CYS A 88 -21.88 -28.37 32.31
CA CYS A 88 -22.03 -29.83 32.28
C CYS A 88 -22.09 -30.44 33.69
N THR A 89 -21.28 -29.95 34.62
CA THR A 89 -21.33 -30.43 36.02
C THR A 89 -22.63 -30.04 36.72
N GLU A 90 -23.12 -28.81 36.52
CA GLU A 90 -24.39 -28.34 37.09
C GLU A 90 -25.59 -29.11 36.54
N LEU A 91 -25.61 -29.37 35.22
CA LEU A 91 -26.64 -30.18 34.58
C LEU A 91 -26.61 -31.63 35.06
N SER A 92 -25.42 -32.22 35.24
CA SER A 92 -25.28 -33.59 35.79
C SER A 92 -25.84 -33.68 37.21
N VAL A 93 -25.60 -32.66 38.05
CA VAL A 93 -26.14 -32.61 39.42
C VAL A 93 -27.67 -32.48 39.40
N SER A 94 -28.22 -31.60 38.55
CA SER A 94 -29.67 -31.44 38.41
C SER A 94 -30.35 -32.71 37.88
N GLU A 95 -29.72 -33.43 36.94
CA GLU A 95 -30.21 -34.73 36.47
C GLU A 95 -30.29 -35.76 37.62
N ASP A 96 -29.26 -35.85 38.44
CA ASP A 96 -29.23 -36.75 39.59
C ASP A 96 -30.26 -36.37 40.65
N GLN A 97 -30.46 -35.07 40.88
CA GLN A 97 -31.52 -34.56 41.75
C GLN A 97 -32.91 -34.94 41.22
N LEU A 98 -33.20 -34.72 39.95
CA LEU A 98 -34.47 -35.12 39.33
C LEU A 98 -34.70 -36.65 39.42
N ARG A 99 -33.66 -37.46 39.18
CA ARG A 99 -33.72 -38.92 39.37
C ARG A 99 -34.01 -39.31 40.81
N SER A 100 -33.50 -38.55 41.79
CA SER A 100 -33.79 -38.78 43.20
C SER A 100 -35.24 -38.43 43.56
N LEU A 101 -35.80 -37.36 42.97
CA LEU A 101 -37.19 -36.95 43.20
C LEU A 101 -38.19 -38.01 42.72
N LEU A 102 -37.89 -38.71 41.62
CA LEU A 102 -38.72 -39.82 41.14
C LEU A 102 -38.89 -40.97 42.15
N LYS A 103 -38.04 -41.04 43.18
CA LYS A 103 -38.11 -42.06 44.24
C LYS A 103 -38.96 -41.61 45.44
N ILE A 104 -39.43 -40.37 45.47
CA ILE A 104 -40.26 -39.83 46.57
C ILE A 104 -41.70 -40.30 46.37
N ASN A 105 -42.23 -41.03 47.36
CA ASN A 105 -43.63 -41.52 47.34
C ASN A 105 -44.67 -40.47 47.79
N ASP A 106 -44.24 -39.41 48.46
CA ASP A 106 -45.14 -38.35 48.93
C ASP A 106 -45.28 -37.24 47.87
N ASN A 107 -46.50 -37.11 47.35
CA ASN A 107 -46.83 -36.16 46.27
C ASN A 107 -46.63 -34.70 46.68
N LEU A 108 -46.83 -34.34 47.95
CA LEU A 108 -46.66 -32.97 48.43
C LEU A 108 -45.17 -32.59 48.45
N ILE A 109 -44.34 -33.49 49.00
CA ILE A 109 -42.89 -33.31 49.09
C ILE A 109 -42.26 -33.31 47.68
N PHE A 110 -42.74 -34.20 46.80
CA PHE A 110 -42.34 -34.25 45.40
C PHE A 110 -42.60 -32.94 44.66
N LEU A 111 -43.83 -32.41 44.75
CA LEU A 111 -44.20 -31.15 44.07
C LEU A 111 -43.44 -29.94 44.63
N GLN A 112 -43.17 -29.92 45.94
CA GLN A 112 -42.40 -28.84 46.56
C GLN A 112 -40.95 -28.83 46.06
N HIS A 113 -40.31 -30.00 45.94
CA HIS A 113 -38.94 -30.09 45.43
C HIS A 113 -38.84 -29.85 43.92
N LEU A 114 -39.77 -30.38 43.13
CA LEU A 114 -39.81 -30.17 41.69
C LEU A 114 -39.89 -28.67 41.33
N ARG A 115 -40.66 -27.90 42.11
CA ARG A 115 -40.78 -26.45 41.93
C ARG A 115 -39.44 -25.72 42.08
N SER A 116 -38.61 -26.13 43.04
CA SER A 116 -37.30 -25.52 43.28
C SER A 116 -36.30 -25.81 42.16
N GLU A 117 -36.32 -27.02 41.59
CA GLU A 117 -35.45 -27.42 40.48
C GLU A 117 -35.77 -26.68 39.17
N LEU A 118 -37.06 -26.55 38.82
CA LEU A 118 -37.47 -25.85 37.61
C LEU A 118 -37.11 -24.35 37.65
N GLN A 119 -37.06 -23.76 38.84
CA GLN A 119 -36.68 -22.36 39.01
C GLN A 119 -35.17 -22.13 38.80
N TYR A 120 -34.34 -23.14 39.05
CA TYR A 120 -32.89 -23.09 38.84
C TYR A 120 -32.52 -23.28 37.35
N SER A 121 -33.22 -24.16 36.63
CA SER A 121 -32.89 -24.49 35.22
C SER A 121 -33.12 -23.34 34.23
N LEU A 122 -34.13 -22.50 34.47
CA LEU A 122 -34.49 -21.34 33.62
C LEU A 122 -33.45 -20.19 33.66
N ALA A 123 -32.57 -20.18 34.67
CA ALA A 123 -31.57 -19.12 34.84
C ALA A 123 -30.23 -19.38 34.12
N LEU A 124 -30.06 -20.55 33.48
CA LEU A 124 -28.76 -21.05 32.99
C LEU A 124 -28.56 -20.97 31.47
N GLU A 125 -29.43 -20.31 30.69
CA GLU A 125 -29.24 -20.19 29.24
C GLU A 125 -28.05 -19.27 28.89
N ILE A 126 -26.91 -19.89 28.57
CA ILE A 126 -25.76 -19.22 27.98
C ILE A 126 -26.05 -18.93 26.50
N GLU A 127 -26.13 -17.66 26.11
CA GLU A 127 -26.05 -17.23 24.71
C GLU A 127 -24.71 -17.70 24.12
N ASN A 128 -24.74 -18.39 22.98
CA ASN A 128 -23.56 -18.83 22.26
C ASN A 128 -23.00 -17.67 21.43
N PRO A 129 -21.94 -16.96 21.85
CA PRO A 129 -21.33 -15.95 21.02
C PRO A 129 -20.42 -16.71 20.06
N ASN A 130 -20.81 -16.77 18.79
CA ASN A 130 -19.98 -17.32 17.72
C ASN A 130 -18.53 -16.87 17.87
N ILE A 131 -17.64 -17.77 18.31
CA ILE A 131 -16.19 -17.55 18.25
C ILE A 131 -15.79 -17.80 16.80
N LEU A 132 -16.18 -16.89 15.90
CA LEU A 132 -15.60 -16.86 14.57
C LEU A 132 -14.23 -16.21 14.75
N PRO A 133 -13.11 -16.95 14.58
CA PRO A 133 -11.83 -16.30 14.49
C PRO A 133 -11.88 -15.53 13.18
N SER A 134 -11.90 -14.20 13.25
CA SER A 134 -11.51 -13.42 12.08
C SER A 134 -10.00 -13.57 11.90
N LEU A 135 -9.54 -14.78 11.61
CA LEU A 135 -8.30 -15.02 10.88
C LEU A 135 -8.53 -14.72 9.39
N GLY A 136 -9.47 -13.83 9.08
CA GLY A 136 -9.48 -13.14 7.81
C GLY A 136 -8.21 -12.33 7.82
N TYR A 137 -7.21 -12.80 7.08
CA TYR A 137 -5.97 -12.16 6.69
C TYR A 137 -6.19 -10.64 6.56
N LYS A 138 -6.17 -9.93 7.69
CA LYS A 138 -6.44 -8.49 7.73
C LYS A 138 -5.17 -7.90 7.19
N LYS A 139 -5.19 -7.68 5.87
CA LYS A 139 -4.23 -6.92 5.08
C LYS A 139 -2.81 -7.31 5.49
N LEU A 140 -2.21 -8.28 4.77
CA LEU A 140 -0.75 -8.43 4.71
C LEU A 140 -0.17 -7.05 4.92
N VAL A 141 0.55 -6.84 6.04
CA VAL A 141 1.22 -5.58 6.30
C VAL A 141 2.03 -5.35 5.04
N THR A 142 1.53 -4.52 4.14
CA THR A 142 2.26 -4.06 2.97
C THR A 142 3.20 -3.09 3.62
N PRO A 143 4.43 -3.50 3.93
CA PRO A 143 5.32 -2.54 4.52
C PRO A 143 5.51 -1.51 3.40
N SER A 144 5.47 -0.21 3.70
CA SER A 144 5.69 0.88 2.73
C SER A 144 7.12 0.89 2.15
N ILE A 145 7.74 -0.29 2.00
CA ILE A 145 9.12 -0.55 1.60
C ILE A 145 9.37 -0.16 0.14
N MET A 146 8.34 0.20 -0.63
CA MET A 146 8.49 0.50 -2.06
C MET A 146 7.93 1.83 -2.55
N GLU A 147 7.74 2.82 -1.67
CA GLU A 147 7.87 4.19 -2.16
C GLU A 147 9.37 4.49 -2.30
N ALA A 148 9.95 3.97 -3.38
CA ALA A 148 11.21 4.49 -3.91
C ALA A 148 11.09 6.02 -3.94
N PRO A 149 12.13 6.79 -3.57
CA PRO A 149 12.05 8.25 -3.55
C PRO A 149 11.57 8.72 -4.92
N GLN A 150 10.29 9.11 -5.00
CA GLN A 150 9.61 9.43 -6.25
C GLN A 150 10.31 10.58 -6.99
N SER A 151 11.10 11.36 -6.24
CA SER A 151 11.99 12.42 -6.72
C SER A 151 12.79 12.05 -7.97
N GLY A 152 13.43 10.87 -8.02
CA GLY A 152 14.28 10.49 -9.16
C GLY A 152 13.48 10.13 -10.41
N ARG A 153 12.39 9.38 -10.26
CA ARG A 153 11.52 8.96 -11.38
C ARG A 153 10.65 10.09 -11.90
N ARG A 154 10.19 10.99 -11.03
CA ARG A 154 9.41 12.17 -11.42
C ARG A 154 10.21 13.08 -12.35
N MET A 155 11.46 13.40 -12.00
CA MET A 155 12.33 14.19 -12.89
C MET A 155 12.54 13.54 -14.26
N GLU A 156 12.63 12.22 -14.30
CA GLU A 156 12.78 11.48 -15.56
C GLU A 156 11.54 11.56 -16.46
N LEU A 157 10.36 11.46 -15.86
CA LEU A 157 9.06 11.54 -16.53
C LEU A 157 8.72 12.96 -16.98
N LEU A 158 9.14 13.96 -16.20
CA LEU A 158 8.96 15.38 -16.56
C LEU A 158 9.64 15.78 -17.87
N ARG A 159 10.59 14.99 -18.38
CA ARG A 159 11.17 15.18 -19.74
C ARG A 159 10.14 15.00 -20.85
N TYR A 160 9.04 14.31 -20.56
CA TYR A 160 7.93 14.07 -21.48
C TYR A 160 6.66 14.85 -21.06
N ALA A 161 6.78 15.79 -20.12
CA ALA A 161 5.66 16.55 -19.59
C ALA A 161 5.04 17.44 -20.68
N GLU A 162 3.75 17.26 -20.91
CA GLU A 162 2.96 18.08 -21.83
C GLU A 162 1.72 18.61 -21.11
N SER A 163 1.32 19.83 -21.45
CA SER A 163 0.13 20.43 -20.88
C SER A 163 -1.12 19.79 -21.49
N LEU A 164 -1.86 19.05 -20.66
CA LEU A 164 -3.14 18.47 -21.04
C LEU A 164 -4.16 19.59 -21.32
N ARG A 165 -4.94 19.42 -22.38
CA ARG A 165 -6.09 20.28 -22.71
C ARG A 165 -7.31 19.43 -22.96
N PHE A 166 -8.41 19.83 -22.36
CA PHE A 166 -9.68 19.13 -22.47
C PHE A 166 -10.46 19.57 -23.71
N ASP A 167 -11.04 18.61 -24.43
CA ASP A 167 -11.93 18.87 -25.55
C ASP A 167 -13.36 19.12 -25.06
N VAL A 168 -13.74 20.40 -25.02
CA VAL A 168 -15.06 20.89 -24.59
C VAL A 168 -16.21 20.30 -25.43
N ARG A 169 -15.93 19.87 -26.66
CA ARG A 169 -16.94 19.26 -27.54
C ARG A 169 -17.36 17.89 -27.03
N SER A 170 -16.43 17.17 -26.41
CA SER A 170 -16.71 15.88 -25.78
C SER A 170 -17.35 16.01 -24.39
N ALA A 171 -17.18 17.16 -23.73
CA ALA A 171 -17.53 17.34 -22.33
C ALA A 171 -19.02 17.15 -22.01
N HIS A 172 -19.32 16.36 -20.98
CA HIS A 172 -20.68 16.28 -20.44
C HIS A 172 -21.20 17.64 -19.95
N CYS A 173 -22.52 17.84 -19.97
CA CYS A 173 -23.19 19.07 -19.54
C CYS A 173 -22.98 19.46 -18.07
N LEU A 174 -22.51 18.55 -17.24
CA LEU A 174 -22.23 18.81 -15.82
C LEU A 174 -20.80 19.31 -15.57
N LEU A 175 -19.95 19.34 -16.60
CA LEU A 175 -18.54 19.72 -16.46
C LEU A 175 -18.31 21.18 -16.83
N THR A 176 -17.62 21.92 -15.98
CA THR A 176 -17.25 23.33 -16.19
C THR A 176 -15.75 23.46 -16.34
N PHE A 177 -15.32 24.31 -17.28
CA PHE A 177 -13.91 24.53 -17.58
C PHE A 177 -13.38 25.83 -17.01
N TYR A 178 -12.16 25.77 -16.50
CA TYR A 178 -11.38 26.92 -16.09
C TYR A 178 -10.00 26.86 -16.72
N ASN A 179 -9.26 27.97 -16.60
CA ASN A 179 -7.87 28.07 -16.98
C ASN A 179 -7.60 27.51 -18.39
N HIS A 180 -8.25 28.07 -19.40
CA HIS A 180 -8.08 27.67 -20.81
C HIS A 180 -8.25 26.16 -21.07
N TYR A 181 -9.27 25.55 -20.47
CA TYR A 181 -9.62 24.13 -20.63
C TYR A 181 -8.59 23.15 -20.02
N GLN A 182 -7.95 23.55 -18.92
CA GLN A 182 -6.99 22.71 -18.18
C GLN A 182 -7.53 22.25 -16.83
N THR A 183 -8.58 22.89 -16.32
CA THR A 183 -9.19 22.55 -15.04
C THR A 183 -10.67 22.26 -15.26
N VAL A 184 -11.17 21.19 -14.66
CA VAL A 184 -12.57 20.76 -14.76
C VAL A 184 -13.18 20.66 -13.37
N SER A 185 -14.39 21.20 -13.21
CA SER A 185 -15.20 21.04 -12.01
C SER A 185 -16.61 20.54 -12.37
N SER A 186 -17.25 19.81 -11.45
CA SER A 186 -18.63 19.38 -11.58
C SER A 186 -19.51 20.45 -10.94
N LEU A 187 -20.29 21.16 -11.76
CA LEU A 187 -21.27 22.15 -11.32
C LEU A 187 -22.67 21.74 -11.80
N MET A 188 -23.68 22.49 -11.38
CA MET A 188 -25.06 22.33 -11.84
C MET A 188 -25.15 22.46 -13.37
N GLU A 189 -26.09 21.74 -13.97
CA GLU A 189 -26.23 21.50 -15.41
C GLU A 189 -26.04 22.74 -16.30
N LEU A 190 -25.05 22.68 -17.19
CA LEU A 190 -24.74 23.70 -18.18
C LEU A 190 -25.34 23.38 -19.54
N LYS A 191 -25.77 24.42 -20.26
CA LYS A 191 -26.26 24.31 -21.63
C LYS A 191 -25.12 24.46 -22.63
N TYR A 192 -24.39 23.39 -22.88
CA TYR A 192 -23.47 23.35 -24.04
C TYR A 192 -24.23 23.15 -25.35
N PRO A 193 -23.72 23.63 -26.49
CA PRO A 193 -24.24 23.28 -27.80
C PRO A 193 -24.15 21.77 -28.05
N ASP A 194 -25.14 21.22 -28.75
CA ASP A 194 -25.13 19.82 -29.17
C ASP A 194 -23.90 19.53 -30.04
N ASP A 195 -23.16 18.48 -29.70
CA ASP A 195 -22.02 17.99 -30.47
C ASP A 195 -22.04 16.45 -30.46
N PRO A 196 -21.84 15.77 -31.60
CA PRO A 196 -21.84 14.30 -31.67
C PRO A 196 -20.73 13.63 -30.84
N LEU A 197 -19.67 14.36 -30.46
CA LEU A 197 -18.63 13.85 -29.58
C LEU A 197 -19.04 13.89 -28.10
N ARG A 198 -20.08 14.65 -27.75
CA ARG A 198 -20.49 14.95 -26.38
C ARG A 198 -20.98 13.73 -25.64
N PHE A 199 -20.47 13.51 -24.42
CA PHE A 199 -21.04 12.53 -23.50
C PHE A 199 -22.37 13.08 -22.94
N ASN A 200 -23.41 12.24 -22.94
CA ASN A 200 -24.77 12.60 -22.50
C ASN A 200 -25.29 11.71 -21.36
N VAL A 201 -24.53 10.70 -20.93
CA VAL A 201 -24.93 9.76 -19.86
C VAL A 201 -24.09 9.95 -18.60
N GLN A 202 -22.76 10.04 -18.73
CA GLN A 202 -21.85 10.17 -17.59
C GLN A 202 -21.01 11.45 -17.67
N PRO A 203 -20.62 12.05 -16.52
CA PRO A 203 -19.75 13.23 -16.46
C PRO A 203 -18.32 12.94 -16.93
N GLN A 204 -18.16 12.71 -18.22
CA GLN A 204 -16.92 12.31 -18.87
C GLN A 204 -16.43 13.39 -19.84
N ILE A 205 -15.15 13.28 -20.18
CA ILE A 205 -14.49 14.19 -21.09
C ILE A 205 -13.24 13.55 -21.70
N LEU A 206 -12.95 13.90 -22.94
CA LEU A 206 -11.72 13.53 -23.64
C LEU A 206 -10.73 14.71 -23.67
N CYS A 207 -9.46 14.38 -23.81
CA CYS A 207 -8.41 15.36 -24.07
C CYS A 207 -8.32 15.63 -25.56
N GLU A 208 -7.83 16.81 -25.95
CA GLU A 208 -7.52 17.09 -27.35
C GLU A 208 -6.51 16.05 -27.87
N ASN A 209 -6.86 15.34 -28.94
CA ASN A 209 -5.99 14.34 -29.57
C ASN A 209 -4.85 15.00 -30.34
N ARG A 210 -3.82 15.43 -29.62
CA ARG A 210 -2.57 15.88 -30.21
C ARG A 210 -1.51 14.79 -30.06
N TRP A 211 -1.53 13.85 -31.01
CA TRP A 211 -0.42 12.95 -31.35
C TRP A 211 0.01 11.88 -30.32
N PHE A 212 -0.89 11.31 -29.53
CA PHE A 212 -0.59 10.21 -28.59
C PHE A 212 0.08 8.97 -29.23
N ASN A 213 0.05 8.83 -30.56
CA ASN A 213 0.58 7.67 -31.28
C ASN A 213 2.03 7.85 -31.80
N ILE A 214 2.68 9.00 -31.56
CA ILE A 214 3.98 9.34 -32.20
C ILE A 214 5.13 9.52 -31.19
N LYS A 215 4.85 9.89 -29.93
CA LYS A 215 5.88 10.06 -28.88
C LYS A 215 5.37 9.63 -27.50
N ARG A 216 6.29 9.56 -26.53
CA ARG A 216 5.94 9.37 -25.11
C ARG A 216 5.39 10.69 -24.55
N TYR A 217 4.36 10.59 -23.71
CA TYR A 217 3.72 11.72 -23.05
C TYR A 217 3.58 11.45 -21.57
N TYR A 218 3.72 12.51 -20.77
CA TYR A 218 3.46 12.49 -19.35
C TYR A 218 2.62 13.70 -18.97
N CYS A 219 1.64 13.50 -18.10
CA CYS A 219 0.86 14.58 -17.51
C CYS A 219 0.59 14.26 -16.05
N GLU A 220 0.54 15.31 -15.23
CA GLU A 220 0.12 15.23 -13.83
C GLU A 220 -1.21 15.96 -13.72
N VAL A 221 -2.14 15.38 -12.96
CA VAL A 221 -3.46 15.96 -12.71
C VAL A 221 -3.62 16.09 -11.21
N GLU A 222 -3.93 17.29 -10.77
CA GLU A 222 -4.30 17.53 -9.37
C GLU A 222 -5.78 17.15 -9.18
N VAL A 223 -6.06 16.35 -8.16
CA VAL A 223 -7.41 15.89 -7.83
C VAL A 223 -7.74 16.32 -6.41
N TRP A 224 -8.89 16.95 -6.21
CA TRP A 224 -9.38 17.37 -4.89
C TRP A 224 -10.35 16.33 -4.30
N GLU A 225 -10.39 16.19 -2.97
CA GLU A 225 -10.95 15.04 -2.21
C GLU A 225 -12.32 14.47 -2.67
N ARG A 226 -13.23 15.29 -3.21
CA ARG A 226 -14.54 14.81 -3.72
C ARG A 226 -14.44 13.91 -4.96
N TRP A 227 -13.30 13.96 -5.64
CA TRP A 227 -13.07 13.33 -6.92
C TRP A 227 -12.10 12.14 -6.80
N ALA A 228 -11.50 11.87 -5.64
CA ALA A 228 -10.53 10.77 -5.49
C ALA A 228 -11.17 9.35 -5.49
N ASN A 229 -12.47 9.23 -5.23
CA ASN A 229 -13.15 7.93 -5.06
C ASN A 229 -13.96 7.44 -6.28
N GLU A 230 -14.12 8.26 -7.33
CA GLU A 230 -15.05 7.98 -8.44
C GLU A 230 -14.43 8.02 -9.85
N TYR A 231 -13.12 8.32 -9.98
CA TYR A 231 -12.50 8.44 -11.30
C TYR A 231 -11.95 7.11 -11.80
N ARG A 232 -12.24 6.86 -13.08
CA ARG A 232 -11.42 5.99 -13.93
C ARG A 232 -10.73 6.89 -14.95
N PHE A 233 -9.40 6.94 -14.92
CA PHE A 233 -8.64 7.43 -16.08
C PHE A 233 -8.82 6.41 -17.19
N LEU A 234 -9.71 6.68 -18.14
CA LEU A 234 -9.92 5.84 -19.31
C LEU A 234 -9.16 6.45 -20.48
N SER A 235 -8.11 5.77 -20.96
CA SER A 235 -7.52 6.09 -22.26
C SER A 235 -8.42 5.54 -23.36
N THR A 236 -9.60 6.13 -23.56
CA THR A 236 -10.54 5.64 -24.57
C THR A 236 -10.26 6.32 -25.90
N ILE A 237 -9.68 5.58 -26.85
CA ILE A 237 -9.86 5.90 -28.26
C ILE A 237 -11.28 5.45 -28.59
N LYS A 238 -12.19 6.39 -28.91
CA LYS A 238 -13.62 6.12 -29.16
C LYS A 238 -13.87 5.15 -30.34
N GLU A 239 -12.84 4.66 -31.01
CA GLU A 239 -12.97 3.79 -32.20
C GLU A 239 -12.81 2.30 -31.95
N GLN A 240 -12.28 1.81 -30.82
CA GLN A 240 -12.23 0.36 -30.56
C GLN A 240 -12.42 0.03 -29.08
N ASN A 241 -13.27 -0.96 -28.81
CA ASN A 241 -13.76 -1.45 -27.51
C ASN A 241 -12.67 -1.97 -26.54
N GLY A 242 -11.63 -1.19 -26.27
CA GLY A 242 -10.62 -1.45 -25.25
C GLY A 242 -10.53 -0.27 -24.30
N SER A 243 -11.03 -0.42 -23.09
CA SER A 243 -10.80 0.53 -22.00
C SER A 243 -9.99 -0.17 -20.93
N TRP A 244 -8.81 0.36 -20.62
CA TRP A 244 -8.05 0.00 -19.43
C TRP A 244 -8.18 1.16 -18.43
N GLY A 245 -8.53 0.84 -17.18
CA GLY A 245 -8.62 1.80 -16.08
C GLY A 245 -7.86 1.27 -14.86
N PHE A 246 -7.34 2.18 -14.04
CA PHE A 246 -6.80 1.90 -12.70
C PHE A 246 -7.89 2.12 -11.64
#